data_AF-A0A6P4DBD8-F1
#
_entry.id   AF-A0A6P4DBD8-F1
#
_cell.length_a   1.000
_cell.length_b   1.000
_cell.length_c   1.000
_cell.angle_alpha   90.00
_cell.angle_beta   90.00
_cell.angle_gamma   90.00
#
_symmetry.space_group_name_H-M   'P 1'
#
loop_
_entity.id
_entity.type
_entity.pdbx_description
1 polymer ?
#
loop_
_entity_poly.entity_id
_entity_poly.type
_entity_poly.pdbx_seq_one_letter_code
_entity_poly.pdbx_strand_id
1 'polypeptide(L)'
;MSRYFKPSMMPKDESTSNFDELRWVIKIREILDEDLDYGDELSVSIFNVPKTLMAIHQDSYIPQQVAIGPYHYWRQELYEMERYKLAAAKRFQNQLQSLKLEHIVVQLIRFEHRIRGCYHKYLNVNGETLAWMMVVDAAFLLEFLQIFANHDGTMTIGVSSRMSHLLDYAGRKLAHNAILKDIVMLENQIPLFVLRKMLEFKFSSLELADDMLFSMFIGLFKDLSPFSPMEEEDYPQILVSECAHLLDFLYDMIVPKLEEQSDPAESEDRHKDGEHHENSLVNYAKQFLFGVWKMVSRLVEASISCIKMFLTCRTMKVIFRVPWTIISNLPGFGIIKQPVEYLFFNQDKEPTKKEENGNLSSNNIINKSPLMEEITIPSVTELAKSGVSFIAANGNISTIRFDVKTKTLYLPKVGLDINTEVLLRNLVAYEASNSSGPLIFTRYTELMNGIIDTEEDAKILREKGVILNHLKSDEEVANLWNGMSKSIKLTRVPLLDKAIEDVNQYYNGRVSIKVWKFVKVYVFGSWQFLTFLAAIFLLFLISLQVFFTFYKFIKA
;
A
#
# COMPACT_ATOMS: atom_id res chain seq x y z
N MET A 1 65.28 33.57 14.25
CA MET A 1 64.85 32.17 14.10
C MET A 1 63.48 32.02 14.76
N SER A 2 62.47 31.75 13.93
CA SER A 2 61.11 31.26 14.20
C SER A 2 60.26 31.83 15.37
N ARG A 3 59.25 32.63 15.01
CA ARG A 3 57.98 32.81 15.73
C ARG A 3 56.90 31.98 15.02
N TYR A 4 56.11 31.26 15.81
CA TYR A 4 54.72 30.81 15.63
C TYR A 4 54.13 30.65 14.22
N PHE A 5 53.70 29.42 13.89
CA PHE A 5 52.47 29.16 13.11
C PHE A 5 51.80 27.85 13.57
N LYS A 6 50.49 27.94 13.83
CA LYS A 6 49.53 26.87 14.22
C LYS A 6 49.30 25.86 13.09
N PRO A 7 48.97 24.60 13.42
CA PRO A 7 48.00 23.81 12.65
C PRO A 7 46.65 23.76 13.39
N SER A 8 45.59 23.81 12.60
CA SER A 8 44.19 23.90 12.97
C SER A 8 43.64 22.66 13.68
N MET A 9 42.78 22.86 14.68
CA MET A 9 41.79 21.86 15.07
C MET A 9 40.82 21.65 13.91
N MET A 10 40.87 20.49 13.28
CA MET A 10 39.68 19.86 12.72
C MET A 10 39.02 19.02 13.82
N PRO A 11 37.68 19.00 13.92
CA PRO A 11 37.01 18.06 14.81
C PRO A 11 37.27 16.65 14.29
N LYS A 12 37.79 15.77 15.16
CA LYS A 12 37.74 14.33 14.90
C LYS A 12 36.30 13.90 15.11
N ASP A 13 35.57 13.74 14.02
CA ASP A 13 34.54 12.71 13.92
C ASP A 13 35.23 11.36 14.09
N GLU A 14 34.80 10.58 15.09
CA GLU A 14 34.88 9.11 15.08
C GLU A 14 34.10 8.59 16.31
N SER A 15 32.78 8.46 16.14
CA SER A 15 31.96 7.57 16.95
C SER A 15 32.25 6.12 16.55
N THR A 16 33.40 5.60 16.96
CA THR A 16 33.64 4.15 16.96
C THR A 16 33.02 3.59 18.23
N SER A 17 31.90 2.87 18.09
CA SER A 17 31.39 2.05 19.18
C SER A 17 32.48 1.04 19.56
N ASN A 18 32.92 1.08 20.81
CA ASN A 18 33.94 0.18 21.31
C ASN A 18 33.30 -1.21 21.47
N PHE A 19 33.39 -2.05 20.43
CA PHE A 19 32.90 -3.42 20.47
C PHE A 19 33.77 -4.24 21.43
N ASP A 20 33.23 -4.54 22.61
CA ASP A 20 33.91 -5.37 23.61
C ASP A 20 33.75 -6.85 23.24
N GLU A 21 34.69 -7.35 22.44
CA GLU A 21 34.77 -8.74 22.00
C GLU A 21 34.75 -9.73 23.17
N LEU A 22 35.38 -9.37 24.29
CA LEU A 22 35.52 -10.26 25.44
C LEU A 22 34.18 -10.44 26.15
N ARG A 23 33.45 -9.34 26.36
CA ARG A 23 32.08 -9.36 26.89
C ARG A 23 31.13 -10.10 25.94
N TRP A 24 31.30 -9.97 24.62
CA TRP A 24 30.51 -10.71 23.64
C TRP A 24 30.76 -12.22 23.73
N VAL A 25 32.02 -12.66 23.76
CA VAL A 25 32.38 -14.09 23.87
C VAL A 25 31.90 -14.70 25.19
N ILE A 26 32.04 -13.98 26.33
CA ILE A 26 31.53 -14.44 27.63
C ILE A 26 30.03 -14.69 27.54
N LYS A 27 29.28 -13.72 27.00
CA LYS A 27 27.82 -13.81 26.88
C LYS A 27 27.38 -14.93 25.95
N ILE A 28 28.09 -15.18 24.84
CA ILE A 28 27.79 -16.30 23.94
C ILE A 28 28.05 -17.65 24.61
N ARG A 29 29.13 -17.78 25.38
CA ARG A 29 29.40 -19.00 26.14
C ARG A 29 28.34 -19.25 27.20
N GLU A 30 27.94 -18.22 27.95
CA GLU A 30 26.83 -18.31 28.92
C GLU A 30 25.53 -18.78 28.25
N ILE A 31 25.18 -18.24 27.07
CA ILE A 31 24.00 -18.66 26.31
C ILE A 31 24.08 -20.11 25.82
N LEU A 32 25.29 -20.59 25.47
CA LEU A 32 25.51 -21.96 24.98
C LEU A 32 25.65 -22.99 26.11
N ASP A 33 26.08 -22.55 27.30
CA ASP A 33 26.28 -23.39 28.49
C ASP A 33 24.99 -23.49 29.35
N GLU A 34 24.04 -22.56 29.18
CA GLU A 34 22.69 -22.74 29.70
C GLU A 34 21.99 -23.87 28.91
N ASP A 35 21.72 -24.99 29.59
CA ASP A 35 20.77 -26.01 29.13
C ASP A 35 19.38 -25.35 29.05
N LEU A 36 19.14 -24.59 27.98
CA LEU A 36 17.83 -24.05 27.66
C LEU A 36 16.95 -25.25 27.36
N ASP A 37 16.11 -25.61 28.32
CA ASP A 37 15.00 -26.54 28.12
C ASP A 37 14.09 -25.91 27.06
N TYR A 38 14.35 -26.18 25.79
CA TYR A 38 13.60 -25.73 24.61
C TYR A 38 12.23 -26.44 24.56
N GLY A 39 11.49 -26.39 25.67
CA GLY A 39 10.12 -26.90 25.77
C GLY A 39 9.10 -26.01 25.06
N ASP A 40 9.41 -24.72 24.89
CA ASP A 40 8.66 -23.78 24.05
C ASP A 40 9.60 -23.28 22.94
N GLU A 41 9.26 -23.58 21.70
CA GLU A 41 9.94 -23.12 20.48
C GLU A 41 10.11 -21.59 20.53
N LEU A 42 11.35 -21.07 20.46
CA LEU A 42 11.61 -19.63 20.41
C LEU A 42 11.05 -19.07 19.10
N SER A 43 9.76 -18.72 19.08
CA SER A 43 9.09 -18.13 17.93
C SER A 43 9.22 -16.61 17.96
N VAL A 44 9.88 -16.07 16.94
CA VAL A 44 9.92 -14.63 16.69
C VAL A 44 8.51 -14.19 16.31
N SER A 45 7.99 -13.15 16.97
CA SER A 45 6.64 -12.63 16.73
C SER A 45 6.59 -11.10 16.57
N ILE A 46 7.50 -10.37 17.21
CA ILE A 46 7.64 -8.92 17.08
C ILE A 46 8.68 -8.62 16.00
N PHE A 47 8.19 -8.60 14.76
CA PHE A 47 8.98 -8.41 13.55
C PHE A 47 9.44 -6.96 13.35
N ASN A 48 10.44 -6.78 12.49
CA ASN A 48 10.76 -5.47 11.96
C ASN A 48 9.90 -5.15 10.75
N VAL A 49 9.50 -3.90 10.62
CA VAL A 49 8.78 -3.46 9.42
C VAL A 49 9.74 -3.57 8.22
N PRO A 50 9.33 -4.25 7.14
CA PRO A 50 10.12 -4.32 5.92
C PRO A 50 10.54 -2.93 5.42
N LYS A 51 11.82 -2.77 5.10
CA LYS A 51 12.39 -1.47 4.68
C LYS A 51 11.68 -0.85 3.47
N THR A 52 11.14 -1.70 2.60
CA THR A 52 10.34 -1.27 1.43
C THR A 52 9.06 -0.57 1.84
N LEU A 53 8.35 -1.05 2.86
CA LEU A 53 7.15 -0.39 3.39
C LEU A 53 7.52 0.89 4.14
N MET A 54 8.56 0.82 4.98
CA MET A 54 9.02 1.94 5.78
C MET A 54 9.47 3.13 4.93
N ALA A 55 10.06 2.89 3.75
CA ALA A 55 10.52 3.94 2.85
C ALA A 55 9.37 4.76 2.21
N ILE A 56 8.15 4.23 2.15
CA ILE A 56 7.01 4.90 1.53
C ILE A 56 6.25 5.74 2.56
N HIS A 57 6.02 5.20 3.76
CA HIS A 57 5.23 5.86 4.82
C HIS A 57 5.84 5.67 6.21
N GLN A 58 6.94 6.35 6.48
CA GLN A 58 7.67 6.23 7.74
C GLN A 58 6.81 6.56 8.97
N ASP A 59 5.95 7.57 8.88
CA ASP A 59 5.10 8.05 9.99
C ASP A 59 4.06 7.02 10.45
N SER A 60 3.78 5.99 9.65
CA SER A 60 2.82 4.94 10.01
C SER A 60 3.46 3.79 10.79
N TYR A 61 4.80 3.75 10.89
CA TYR A 61 5.54 2.63 11.48
C TYR A 61 6.41 3.04 12.66
N ILE A 62 6.64 4.33 12.84
CA ILE A 62 7.52 4.87 13.87
C ILE A 62 6.66 5.62 14.90
N PRO A 63 6.68 5.22 16.19
CA PRO A 63 5.84 5.85 17.21
C PRO A 63 6.23 7.31 17.40
N GLN A 64 5.22 8.14 17.64
CA GLN A 64 5.36 9.60 17.74
C GLN A 64 5.09 10.14 19.15
N GLN A 65 4.32 9.41 19.94
CA GLN A 65 3.89 9.79 21.28
C GLN A 65 4.50 8.87 22.35
N VAL A 66 4.37 7.55 22.24
CA VAL A 66 4.79 6.59 23.28
C VAL A 66 5.55 5.40 22.70
N ALA A 67 6.76 5.17 23.24
CA ALA A 67 7.51 3.95 23.03
C ALA A 67 7.02 2.86 24.01
N ILE A 68 6.72 1.68 23.47
CA ILE A 68 6.34 0.47 24.17
C ILE A 68 7.31 -0.63 23.73
N GLY A 69 8.08 -1.15 24.68
CA GLY A 69 9.11 -2.14 24.42
C GLY A 69 10.44 -1.54 23.94
N PRO A 70 11.38 -2.41 23.55
CA PRO A 70 12.79 -2.07 23.46
C PRO A 70 13.24 -1.42 22.16
N TYR A 71 12.47 -1.52 21.06
CA TYR A 71 12.90 -1.00 19.76
C TYR A 71 12.96 0.53 19.70
N HIS A 72 12.07 1.23 20.39
CA HIS A 72 11.97 2.69 20.33
C HIS A 72 12.31 3.41 21.65
N TYR A 73 12.74 2.67 22.67
CA TYR A 73 12.95 3.20 24.03
C TYR A 73 13.93 4.39 24.11
N TRP A 74 15.03 4.36 23.35
CA TRP A 74 16.09 5.38 23.45
C TRP A 74 15.83 6.66 22.66
N ARG A 75 14.62 6.84 22.12
CA ARG A 75 14.27 8.01 21.31
C ARG A 75 13.91 9.19 22.21
N GLN A 76 14.73 10.23 22.14
CA GLN A 76 14.61 11.43 22.97
C GLN A 76 13.26 12.12 22.77
N GLU A 77 12.68 12.03 21.57
CA GLU A 77 11.40 12.62 21.22
C GLU A 77 10.22 12.02 22.03
N LEU A 78 10.40 10.82 22.58
CA LEU A 78 9.36 10.07 23.30
C LEU A 78 9.50 10.15 24.83
N TYR A 79 10.54 10.82 25.34
CA TYR A 79 10.88 10.85 26.77
C TYR A 79 9.80 11.50 27.64
N GLU A 80 8.99 12.41 27.08
CA GLU A 80 7.87 12.99 27.81
C GLU A 80 6.88 11.93 28.28
N MET A 81 6.74 10.82 27.56
CA MET A 81 5.82 9.74 27.94
C MET A 81 6.34 8.86 29.08
N GLU A 82 7.66 8.81 29.31
CA GLU A 82 8.26 7.99 30.37
C GLU A 82 7.73 8.37 31.76
N ARG A 83 7.49 9.65 32.03
CA ARG A 83 6.92 10.09 33.32
C ARG A 83 5.52 9.53 33.57
N TYR A 84 4.72 9.35 32.52
CA TYR A 84 3.38 8.79 32.63
C TYR A 84 3.41 7.28 32.76
N LYS A 85 4.35 6.61 32.08
CA LYS A 85 4.58 5.18 32.27
C LYS A 85 5.01 4.87 33.70
N LEU A 86 5.93 5.64 34.27
CA LEU A 86 6.32 5.53 35.68
C LEU A 86 5.16 5.82 36.64
N ALA A 87 4.34 6.82 36.33
CA ALA A 87 3.15 7.11 37.13
C ALA A 87 2.13 5.96 37.08
N ALA A 88 1.96 5.33 35.91
CA ALA A 88 1.12 4.15 35.75
C ALA A 88 1.68 2.95 36.52
N ALA A 89 2.99 2.70 36.43
CA ALA A 89 3.67 1.67 37.22
C ALA A 89 3.48 1.87 38.74
N LYS A 90 3.62 3.12 39.23
CA LYS A 90 3.37 3.43 40.65
C LYS A 90 1.93 3.17 41.07
N ARG A 91 0.96 3.49 40.21
CA ARG A 91 -0.46 3.21 40.48
C ARG A 91 -0.76 1.73 40.43
N PHE A 92 -0.17 1.02 39.48
CA PHE A 92 -0.23 -0.43 39.41
C PHE A 92 0.29 -1.05 40.71
N GLN A 93 1.44 -0.61 41.21
CA GLN A 93 1.99 -1.06 42.49
C GLN A 93 1.03 -0.80 43.67
N ASN A 94 0.38 0.36 43.73
CA ASN A 94 -0.58 0.66 44.79
C ASN A 94 -1.82 -0.24 44.76
N GLN A 95 -2.12 -0.87 43.63
CA GLN A 95 -3.20 -1.85 43.50
C GLN A 95 -2.77 -3.27 43.91
N LEU A 96 -1.46 -3.52 44.02
CA LEU A 96 -0.94 -4.79 44.52
C LEU A 96 -1.02 -4.81 46.04
N GLN A 97 -1.48 -5.93 46.61
CA GLN A 97 -1.65 -6.12 48.06
C GLN A 97 -0.29 -6.19 48.78
N SER A 98 0.42 -5.05 48.89
CA SER A 98 1.75 -4.86 49.50
C SER A 98 2.98 -5.40 48.74
N LEU A 99 2.80 -6.00 47.56
CA LEU A 99 3.90 -6.39 46.68
C LEU A 99 4.51 -5.16 45.99
N LYS A 100 5.84 -5.06 46.02
CA LYS A 100 6.56 -4.05 45.26
C LYS A 100 6.85 -4.51 43.82
N LEU A 101 7.02 -3.56 42.90
CA LEU A 101 7.35 -3.86 41.50
C LEU A 101 8.67 -4.63 41.35
N GLU A 102 9.64 -4.42 42.24
CA GLU A 102 10.92 -5.14 42.20
C GLU A 102 10.72 -6.66 42.24
N HIS A 103 9.69 -7.15 42.94
CA HIS A 103 9.39 -8.58 42.98
C HIS A 103 8.94 -9.12 41.62
N ILE A 104 8.17 -8.33 40.87
CA ILE A 104 7.73 -8.70 39.51
C ILE A 104 8.93 -8.70 38.57
N VAL A 105 9.80 -7.70 38.68
CA VAL A 105 11.04 -7.60 37.89
C VAL A 105 11.91 -8.83 38.08
N VAL A 106 12.14 -9.25 39.33
CA VAL A 106 12.92 -10.45 39.64
C VAL A 106 12.31 -11.72 39.02
N GLN A 107 10.99 -11.82 38.94
CA GLN A 107 10.34 -12.92 38.24
C GLN A 107 10.52 -12.84 36.72
N LEU A 108 10.39 -11.65 36.13
CA LEU A 108 10.53 -11.46 34.68
C LEU A 108 11.96 -11.65 34.18
N ILE A 109 12.99 -11.45 35.01
CA ILE A 109 14.39 -11.78 34.67
C ILE A 109 14.52 -13.25 34.27
N ARG A 110 13.77 -14.16 34.92
CA ARG A 110 13.78 -15.60 34.56
C ARG A 110 13.21 -15.88 33.16
N PHE A 111 12.47 -14.95 32.59
CA PHE A 111 11.90 -15.03 31.26
C PHE A 111 12.69 -14.20 30.24
N GLU A 112 13.89 -13.70 30.58
CA GLU A 112 14.70 -12.86 29.70
C GLU A 112 14.88 -13.46 28.30
N HIS A 113 15.26 -14.75 28.22
CA HIS A 113 15.49 -15.44 26.94
C HIS A 113 14.20 -15.54 26.12
N ARG A 114 13.07 -15.82 26.77
CA ARG A 114 11.76 -15.85 26.13
C ARG A 114 11.35 -14.47 25.61
N ILE A 115 11.52 -13.42 26.42
CA ILE A 115 11.25 -12.03 26.00
C ILE A 115 12.09 -11.69 24.78
N ARG A 116 13.40 -11.97 24.81
CA ARG A 116 14.32 -11.71 23.69
C ARG A 116 13.93 -12.51 22.44
N GLY A 117 13.52 -13.77 22.60
CA GLY A 117 13.08 -14.64 21.52
C GLY A 117 11.89 -14.10 20.73
N CYS A 118 11.01 -13.32 21.38
CA CYS A 118 9.89 -12.68 20.69
C CYS A 118 10.35 -11.60 19.69
N TYR A 119 11.51 -10.97 19.87
CA TYR A 119 11.96 -9.86 19.04
C TYR A 119 12.89 -10.33 17.92
N HIS A 120 12.57 -9.95 16.68
CA HIS A 120 13.38 -10.26 15.49
C HIS A 120 14.83 -9.72 15.56
N LYS A 121 15.04 -8.56 16.20
CA LYS A 121 16.37 -7.99 16.42
C LYS A 121 16.92 -8.39 17.78
N TYR A 122 18.21 -8.71 17.78
CA TYR A 122 18.95 -8.87 19.03
C TYR A 122 18.92 -7.58 19.86
N LEU A 123 18.46 -7.70 21.11
CA LEU A 123 18.35 -6.57 22.03
C LEU A 123 19.66 -6.39 22.82
N ASN A 124 20.47 -5.39 22.52
CA ASN A 124 21.71 -5.15 23.28
C ASN A 124 21.47 -4.35 24.57
N VAL A 125 20.59 -4.84 25.44
CA VAL A 125 20.32 -4.30 26.78
C VAL A 125 20.62 -5.37 27.83
N ASN A 126 20.92 -4.99 29.08
CA ASN A 126 21.07 -5.97 30.16
C ASN A 126 19.70 -6.51 30.60
N GLY A 127 19.67 -7.72 31.17
CA GLY A 127 18.44 -8.43 31.53
C GLY A 127 17.55 -7.69 32.54
N GLU A 128 18.15 -7.11 33.57
CA GLU A 128 17.43 -6.32 34.58
C GLU A 128 16.77 -5.07 33.96
N THR A 129 17.47 -4.37 33.08
CA THR A 129 16.93 -3.19 32.36
C THR A 129 15.81 -3.60 31.44
N LEU A 130 15.94 -4.74 30.73
CA LEU A 130 14.87 -5.27 29.90
C LEU A 130 13.64 -5.61 30.73
N ALA A 131 13.80 -6.26 31.88
CA ALA A 131 12.70 -6.60 32.78
C ALA A 131 12.02 -5.34 33.35
N TRP A 132 12.77 -4.32 33.76
CA TRP A 132 12.19 -3.04 34.19
C TRP A 132 11.39 -2.36 33.07
N MET A 133 11.92 -2.34 31.85
CA MET A 133 11.22 -1.80 30.69
C MET A 133 9.90 -2.54 30.46
N MET A 134 9.92 -3.88 30.48
CA MET A 134 8.71 -4.69 30.34
C MET A 134 7.67 -4.37 31.43
N VAL A 135 8.06 -4.28 32.71
CA VAL A 135 7.12 -3.99 33.81
C VAL A 135 6.49 -2.62 33.67
N VAL A 136 7.30 -1.59 33.39
CA VAL A 136 6.83 -0.20 33.29
C VAL A 136 5.91 -0.03 32.08
N ASP A 137 6.29 -0.58 30.93
CA ASP A 137 5.51 -0.48 29.70
C ASP A 137 4.22 -1.33 29.79
N ALA A 138 4.28 -2.52 30.39
CA ALA A 138 3.10 -3.35 30.64
C ALA A 138 2.13 -2.66 31.60
N ALA A 139 2.61 -2.04 32.67
CA ALA A 139 1.75 -1.30 33.60
C ALA A 139 1.03 -0.12 32.92
N PHE A 140 1.74 0.62 32.06
CA PHE A 140 1.16 1.68 31.25
C PHE A 140 0.11 1.14 30.27
N LEU A 141 0.45 0.10 29.51
CA LEU A 141 -0.43 -0.48 28.49
C LEU A 141 -1.71 -1.04 29.14
N LEU A 142 -1.60 -1.75 30.27
CA LEU A 142 -2.76 -2.23 31.03
C LEU A 142 -3.64 -1.08 31.53
N GLU A 143 -3.05 0.01 32.04
CA GLU A 143 -3.84 1.18 32.48
C GLU A 143 -4.55 1.86 31.31
N PHE A 144 -3.90 1.93 30.14
CA PHE A 144 -4.51 2.49 28.94
C PHE A 144 -5.64 1.60 28.42
N LEU A 145 -5.43 0.28 28.37
CA LEU A 145 -6.40 -0.69 27.89
C LEU A 145 -7.64 -0.82 28.77
N GLN A 146 -7.53 -0.53 30.07
CA GLN A 146 -8.67 -0.50 30.99
C GLN A 146 -9.78 0.47 30.57
N ILE A 147 -9.46 1.48 29.75
CA ILE A 147 -10.45 2.41 29.19
C ILE A 147 -11.49 1.65 28.33
N PHE A 148 -11.10 0.52 27.73
CA PHE A 148 -11.92 -0.28 26.82
C PHE A 148 -12.69 -1.42 27.50
N ALA A 149 -12.50 -1.67 28.80
CA ALA A 149 -13.13 -2.80 29.51
C ALA A 149 -14.63 -2.58 29.82
N ASN A 150 -15.12 -1.33 29.88
CA ASN A 150 -16.46 -0.99 30.38
C ASN A 150 -17.35 -0.42 29.27
N HIS A 151 -17.99 -1.28 28.47
CA HIS A 151 -18.94 -0.86 27.44
C HIS A 151 -20.40 -1.14 27.82
N ASP A 152 -20.85 -0.63 28.97
CA ASP A 152 -22.28 -0.41 29.24
C ASP A 152 -22.67 1.03 28.90
N GLY A 153 -22.97 1.29 27.62
CA GLY A 153 -23.88 2.33 27.11
C GLY A 153 -23.65 3.81 27.45
N THR A 154 -22.69 4.15 28.29
CA THR A 154 -22.41 5.53 28.72
C THR A 154 -20.97 5.83 28.36
N MET A 155 -20.81 6.36 27.16
CA MET A 155 -19.54 6.83 26.59
C MET A 155 -19.00 8.00 27.42
N THR A 156 -18.43 7.69 28.58
CA THR A 156 -17.44 8.56 29.18
C THR A 156 -16.15 8.26 28.45
N ILE A 157 -15.83 9.05 27.40
CA ILE A 157 -14.46 9.20 26.91
C ILE A 157 -13.67 9.83 28.07
N GLY A 158 -13.37 9.00 29.05
CA GLY A 158 -12.43 9.28 30.09
C GLY A 158 -11.19 8.51 29.70
N VAL A 159 -10.24 9.18 29.05
CA VAL A 159 -8.86 8.98 29.49
C VAL A 159 -8.96 8.96 31.00
N SER A 160 -8.51 7.87 31.63
CA SER A 160 -8.53 7.69 33.09
C SER A 160 -8.41 9.05 33.74
N SER A 161 -9.29 9.40 34.68
CA SER A 161 -9.35 10.73 35.34
C SER A 161 -7.99 11.27 35.82
N ARG A 162 -6.98 10.40 35.81
CA ARG A 162 -5.55 10.46 36.09
C ARG A 162 -4.65 11.11 35.03
N MET A 163 -5.07 11.33 33.78
CA MET A 163 -4.35 12.18 32.78
C MET A 163 -5.13 13.44 32.39
N SER A 164 -6.25 13.72 33.08
CA SER A 164 -7.14 14.85 32.80
C SER A 164 -6.46 16.23 32.88
N HIS A 165 -5.39 16.35 33.67
CA HIS A 165 -4.66 17.60 33.91
C HIS A 165 -3.84 18.11 32.71
N LEU A 166 -3.69 17.31 31.64
CA LEU A 166 -2.81 17.67 30.54
C LEU A 166 -3.49 18.56 29.51
N LEU A 167 -4.79 18.39 29.30
CA LEU A 167 -5.45 18.93 28.13
C LEU A 167 -6.95 19.17 28.37
N ASP A 168 -7.48 20.25 27.80
CA ASP A 168 -8.92 20.43 27.61
C ASP A 168 -9.52 19.24 26.86
N TYR A 169 -10.85 19.07 26.87
CA TYR A 169 -11.52 17.91 26.26
C TYR A 169 -11.05 17.59 24.83
N ALA A 170 -10.80 18.63 24.02
CA ALA A 170 -10.26 18.48 22.67
C ALA A 170 -8.84 17.89 22.64
N GLY A 171 -7.94 18.34 23.51
CA GLY A 171 -6.59 17.79 23.57
C GLY A 171 -6.56 16.37 24.15
N ARG A 172 -7.49 16.02 25.05
CA ARG A 172 -7.61 14.62 25.55
C ARG A 172 -7.90 13.64 24.43
N LYS A 173 -8.81 13.98 23.51
CA LYS A 173 -9.14 13.15 22.35
C LYS A 173 -7.94 13.02 21.39
N LEU A 174 -7.20 14.10 21.17
CA LEU A 174 -6.00 14.08 20.32
C LEU A 174 -4.89 13.19 20.91
N ALA A 175 -4.60 13.33 22.21
CA ALA A 175 -3.60 12.51 22.88
C ALA A 175 -4.00 11.03 22.91
N HIS A 176 -5.28 10.72 23.12
CA HIS A 176 -5.80 9.36 23.06
C HIS A 176 -5.58 8.73 21.68
N ASN A 177 -5.93 9.43 20.60
CA ASN A 177 -5.71 8.95 19.24
C ASN A 177 -4.21 8.80 18.89
N ALA A 178 -3.35 9.71 19.36
CA ALA A 178 -1.91 9.58 19.17
C ALA A 178 -1.35 8.32 19.84
N ILE A 179 -1.80 8.01 21.07
CA ILE A 179 -1.42 6.78 21.76
C ILE A 179 -2.00 5.55 21.05
N LEU A 180 -3.27 5.59 20.60
CA LEU A 180 -3.90 4.50 19.85
C LEU A 180 -3.09 4.12 18.60
N LYS A 181 -2.64 5.12 17.84
CA LYS A 181 -1.79 4.90 16.67
C LYS A 181 -0.49 4.18 17.03
N ASP A 182 0.17 4.60 18.09
CA ASP A 182 1.45 4.05 18.50
C ASP A 182 1.32 2.62 19.05
N ILE A 183 0.25 2.29 19.80
CA ILE A 183 0.10 0.96 20.41
C ILE A 183 -0.20 -0.15 19.41
N VAL A 184 -0.64 0.19 18.19
CA VAL A 184 -0.89 -0.78 17.11
C VAL A 184 0.29 -0.94 16.15
N MET A 185 1.39 -0.20 16.37
CA MET A 185 2.55 -0.30 15.49
C MET A 185 3.32 -1.60 15.71
N LEU A 186 3.71 -2.28 14.63
CA LEU A 186 4.37 -3.59 14.64
C LEU A 186 5.67 -3.59 15.47
N GLU A 187 6.48 -2.53 15.36
CA GLU A 187 7.73 -2.41 16.12
C GLU A 187 7.54 -1.90 17.56
N ASN A 188 6.31 -1.52 17.95
CA ASN A 188 6.00 -0.91 19.24
C ASN A 188 5.15 -1.84 20.13
N GLN A 189 5.50 -3.13 20.13
CA GLN A 189 4.78 -4.19 20.86
C GLN A 189 5.62 -4.75 22.03
N ILE A 190 4.92 -5.29 23.03
CA ILE A 190 5.50 -6.20 24.04
C ILE A 190 4.80 -7.55 24.01
N PRO A 191 5.49 -8.64 24.41
CA PRO A 191 4.88 -9.97 24.43
C PRO A 191 3.67 -10.02 25.37
N LEU A 192 2.57 -10.61 24.92
CA LEU A 192 1.31 -10.65 25.66
C LEU A 192 1.44 -11.42 26.99
N PHE A 193 2.29 -12.44 27.04
CA PHE A 193 2.54 -13.17 28.28
C PHE A 193 3.10 -12.27 29.40
N VAL A 194 3.75 -11.15 29.08
CA VAL A 194 4.18 -10.15 30.08
C VAL A 194 2.97 -9.46 30.70
N LEU A 195 1.97 -9.09 29.91
CA LEU A 195 0.72 -8.50 30.39
C LEU A 195 -0.06 -9.49 31.26
N ARG A 196 -0.14 -10.75 30.82
CA ARG A 196 -0.73 -11.85 31.59
C ARG A 196 -0.01 -12.00 32.94
N LYS A 197 1.32 -12.06 32.92
CA LYS A 197 2.14 -12.18 34.13
C LYS A 197 1.94 -11.03 35.11
N MET A 198 1.77 -9.81 34.61
CA MET A 198 1.45 -8.65 35.44
C MET A 198 0.07 -8.83 36.12
N LEU A 199 -0.94 -9.28 35.39
CA LEU A 199 -2.29 -9.45 35.92
C LEU A 199 -2.43 -10.65 36.87
N GLU A 200 -1.60 -11.68 36.75
CA GLU A 200 -1.53 -12.78 37.73
C GLU A 200 -1.35 -12.28 39.18
N PHE A 201 -0.68 -11.14 39.38
CA PHE A 201 -0.51 -10.55 40.73
C PHE A 201 -1.73 -9.78 41.24
N LYS A 202 -2.70 -9.49 40.37
CA LYS A 202 -3.95 -8.79 40.70
C LYS A 202 -5.12 -9.74 40.87
N PHE A 203 -5.13 -10.86 40.15
CA PHE A 203 -6.24 -11.81 40.13
C PHE A 203 -5.93 -13.08 40.90
N SER A 204 -6.98 -13.72 41.41
CA SER A 204 -6.87 -14.98 42.16
C SER A 204 -6.60 -16.19 41.26
N SER A 205 -6.85 -16.07 39.95
CA SER A 205 -6.61 -17.12 38.95
C SER A 205 -6.16 -16.51 37.62
N LEU A 206 -5.45 -17.31 36.82
CA LEU A 206 -5.01 -16.93 35.47
C LEU A 206 -6.19 -16.74 34.51
N GLU A 207 -7.25 -17.55 34.66
CA GLU A 207 -8.49 -17.42 33.87
C GLU A 207 -9.12 -16.03 34.02
N LEU A 208 -9.25 -15.51 35.24
CA LEU A 208 -9.80 -14.16 35.47
C LEU A 208 -8.92 -13.06 34.88
N ALA A 209 -7.59 -13.28 34.85
CA ALA A 209 -6.66 -12.35 34.21
C ALA A 209 -6.83 -12.36 32.68
N ASP A 210 -6.98 -13.54 32.09
CA ASP A 210 -7.20 -13.73 30.66
C ASP A 210 -8.57 -13.17 30.24
N ASP A 211 -9.63 -13.37 31.02
CA ASP A 211 -10.96 -12.80 30.78
C ASP A 211 -10.93 -11.26 30.79
N MET A 212 -10.19 -10.66 31.74
CA MET A 212 -10.02 -9.20 31.79
C MET A 212 -9.24 -8.68 30.58
N LEU A 213 -8.16 -9.36 30.18
CA LEU A 213 -7.41 -9.00 28.98
C LEU A 213 -8.29 -9.09 27.74
N PHE A 214 -9.04 -10.18 27.60
CA PHE A 214 -9.95 -10.38 26.49
C PHE A 214 -10.98 -9.27 26.41
N SER A 215 -11.61 -8.91 27.54
CA SER A 215 -12.58 -7.81 27.61
C SER A 215 -11.97 -6.46 27.15
N MET A 216 -10.77 -6.12 27.63
CA MET A 216 -10.06 -4.90 27.19
C MET A 216 -9.73 -4.93 25.69
N PHE A 217 -9.28 -6.08 25.19
CA PHE A 217 -8.88 -6.26 23.80
C PHE A 217 -10.08 -6.23 22.84
N ILE A 218 -11.21 -6.81 23.24
CA ILE A 218 -12.47 -6.73 22.49
C ILE A 218 -12.98 -5.29 22.42
N GLY A 219 -12.93 -4.55 23.53
CA GLY A 219 -13.30 -3.14 23.53
C GLY A 219 -12.41 -2.31 22.59
N LEU A 220 -11.10 -2.56 22.62
CA LEU A 220 -10.15 -1.91 21.70
C LEU A 220 -10.42 -2.31 20.24
N PHE A 221 -10.67 -3.58 19.96
CA PHE A 221 -11.04 -4.07 18.63
C PHE A 221 -12.30 -3.39 18.12
N LYS A 222 -13.34 -3.23 18.95
CA LYS A 222 -14.58 -2.52 18.59
C LYS A 222 -14.34 -1.06 18.23
N ASP A 223 -13.37 -0.41 18.89
CA ASP A 223 -13.01 1.00 18.62
C ASP A 223 -12.16 1.15 17.37
N LEU A 224 -11.24 0.21 17.12
CA LEU A 224 -10.25 0.29 16.03
C LEU A 224 -10.63 -0.44 14.74
N SER A 225 -11.53 -1.43 14.80
CA SER A 225 -11.85 -2.28 13.66
C SER A 225 -12.40 -1.42 12.51
N PRO A 226 -11.79 -1.51 11.31
CA PRO A 226 -12.31 -0.84 10.14
C PRO A 226 -13.62 -1.49 9.66
N PHE A 227 -13.90 -2.74 10.02
CA PHE A 227 -15.10 -3.44 9.60
C PHE A 227 -16.25 -3.20 10.56
N SER A 228 -17.48 -3.16 10.02
CA SER A 228 -18.68 -2.98 10.85
C SER A 228 -18.76 -4.04 11.96
N PRO A 229 -19.27 -3.68 13.15
CA PRO A 229 -19.36 -4.60 14.26
C PRO A 229 -20.18 -5.82 13.84
N MET A 230 -19.55 -6.98 13.92
CA MET A 230 -20.27 -8.24 13.89
C MET A 230 -21.08 -8.38 15.17
N GLU A 231 -22.13 -9.20 15.16
CA GLU A 231 -22.77 -9.59 16.42
C GLU A 231 -21.71 -10.31 17.28
N GLU A 232 -21.73 -10.17 18.60
CA GLU A 232 -20.68 -10.75 19.47
C GLU A 232 -20.57 -12.27 19.30
N GLU A 233 -21.64 -12.92 18.87
CA GLU A 233 -21.74 -14.35 18.55
C GLU A 233 -20.91 -14.75 17.32
N ASP A 234 -20.61 -13.81 16.43
CA ASP A 234 -19.84 -14.03 15.20
C ASP A 234 -18.32 -13.81 15.38
N TYR A 235 -17.87 -13.38 16.57
CA TYR A 235 -16.45 -13.15 16.80
C TYR A 235 -15.65 -14.46 16.77
N PRO A 236 -14.44 -14.46 16.17
CA PRO A 236 -13.55 -15.61 16.25
C PRO A 236 -13.29 -16.01 17.70
N GLN A 237 -13.36 -17.31 17.99
CA GLN A 237 -12.99 -17.83 19.30
C GLN A 237 -11.46 -17.82 19.43
N ILE A 238 -10.93 -16.74 19.99
CA ILE A 238 -9.49 -16.54 20.20
C ILE A 238 -9.16 -16.70 21.68
N LEU A 239 -8.18 -17.55 21.97
CA LEU A 239 -7.59 -17.65 23.29
C LEU A 239 -6.47 -16.60 23.42
N VAL A 240 -6.65 -15.64 24.33
CA VAL A 240 -5.63 -14.61 24.65
C VAL A 240 -4.30 -15.25 25.04
N SER A 241 -4.32 -16.47 25.57
CA SER A 241 -3.13 -17.23 25.93
C SER A 241 -2.25 -17.64 24.74
N GLU A 242 -2.83 -17.73 23.55
CA GLU A 242 -2.17 -18.16 22.31
C GLU A 242 -1.64 -16.98 21.47
N CYS A 243 -2.16 -15.76 21.70
CA CYS A 243 -1.69 -14.58 20.98
C CYS A 243 -0.29 -14.16 21.46
N ALA A 244 0.56 -13.76 20.52
CA ALA A 244 1.92 -13.34 20.81
C ALA A 244 2.01 -11.92 21.38
N HIS A 245 1.21 -10.99 20.85
CA HIS A 245 1.15 -9.58 21.25
C HIS A 245 -0.18 -8.93 20.82
N LEU A 246 -0.37 -7.63 21.12
CA LEU A 246 -1.63 -6.94 20.85
C LEU A 246 -1.99 -6.88 19.35
N LEU A 247 -1.03 -6.50 18.49
CA LEU A 247 -1.29 -6.45 17.04
C LEU A 247 -1.64 -7.82 16.44
N ASP A 248 -1.09 -8.92 16.99
CA ASP A 248 -1.41 -10.29 16.59
C ASP A 248 -2.87 -10.64 16.92
N PHE A 249 -3.33 -10.29 18.12
CA PHE A 249 -4.76 -10.41 18.48
C PHE A 249 -5.66 -9.62 17.53
N LEU A 250 -5.29 -8.36 17.21
CA LEU A 250 -6.08 -7.55 16.27
C LEU A 250 -6.10 -8.17 14.87
N TYR A 251 -4.99 -8.72 14.42
CA TYR A 251 -4.90 -9.42 13.14
C TYR A 251 -5.84 -10.63 13.11
N ASP A 252 -5.79 -11.51 14.10
CA ASP A 252 -6.64 -12.70 14.18
C ASP A 252 -8.14 -12.37 14.30
N MET A 253 -8.50 -11.23 14.90
CA MET A 253 -9.88 -10.74 14.95
C MET A 253 -10.38 -10.15 13.62
N ILE A 254 -9.50 -9.48 12.87
CA ILE A 254 -9.85 -8.72 11.65
C ILE A 254 -9.80 -9.61 10.41
N VAL A 255 -8.82 -10.52 10.34
CA VAL A 255 -8.48 -11.28 9.13
C VAL A 255 -9.06 -12.69 9.24
N PRO A 256 -9.96 -13.11 8.33
CA PRO A 256 -10.55 -14.43 8.38
C PRO A 256 -9.48 -15.51 8.11
N LYS A 257 -9.45 -16.56 8.93
CA LYS A 257 -8.65 -17.76 8.67
C LYS A 257 -9.32 -18.54 7.54
N LEU A 258 -8.70 -18.58 6.37
CA LEU A 258 -9.14 -19.47 5.28
C LEU A 258 -8.50 -20.84 5.53
N GLU A 259 -9.32 -21.86 5.80
CA GLU A 259 -8.82 -23.24 5.80
C GLU A 259 -8.23 -23.56 4.43
N GLU A 260 -6.99 -24.02 4.40
CA GLU A 260 -6.37 -24.59 3.21
C GLU A 260 -7.23 -25.77 2.74
N GLN A 261 -8.03 -25.58 1.70
CA GLN A 261 -8.51 -26.71 0.93
C GLN A 261 -7.26 -27.37 0.34
N SER A 262 -6.91 -28.52 0.91
CA SER A 262 -5.86 -29.39 0.38
C SER A 262 -6.04 -29.55 -1.12
N ASP A 263 -5.03 -29.13 -1.89
CA ASP A 263 -4.97 -29.25 -3.33
C ASP A 263 -5.35 -30.68 -3.76
N PRO A 264 -6.37 -30.88 -4.62
CA PRO A 264 -6.33 -32.00 -5.54
C PRO A 264 -5.40 -31.61 -6.68
N ALA A 265 -4.23 -32.25 -6.66
CA ALA A 265 -3.36 -32.61 -7.78
C ALA A 265 -3.51 -31.82 -9.09
N GLU A 266 -2.37 -31.32 -9.57
CA GLU A 266 -2.06 -31.03 -10.97
C GLU A 266 -3.01 -31.75 -11.95
N SER A 267 -3.87 -30.97 -12.60
CA SER A 267 -4.55 -31.44 -13.81
C SER A 267 -4.27 -30.46 -14.94
N GLU A 268 -3.36 -30.94 -15.78
CA GLU A 268 -3.04 -30.57 -17.14
C GLU A 268 -4.06 -29.68 -17.87
N ASP A 269 -3.50 -28.64 -18.47
CA ASP A 269 -3.90 -28.01 -19.72
C ASP A 269 -4.95 -28.79 -20.50
N ARG A 270 -6.17 -28.26 -20.53
CA ARG A 270 -7.09 -28.47 -21.64
C ARG A 270 -7.69 -27.14 -22.07
N HIS A 271 -7.07 -26.59 -23.10
CA HIS A 271 -7.73 -25.73 -24.08
C HIS A 271 -9.12 -26.29 -24.40
N LYS A 272 -10.16 -25.58 -23.98
CA LYS A 272 -11.48 -25.68 -24.59
C LYS A 272 -11.72 -24.39 -25.36
N ASP A 273 -11.54 -24.49 -26.67
CA ASP A 273 -12.12 -23.57 -27.63
C ASP A 273 -13.64 -23.58 -27.45
N GLY A 274 -14.13 -22.55 -26.78
CA GLY A 274 -15.53 -22.18 -26.75
C GLY A 274 -15.79 -21.13 -27.81
N GLU A 275 -16.02 -21.58 -29.05
CA GLU A 275 -16.71 -20.76 -30.05
C GLU A 275 -18.12 -20.44 -29.52
N HIS A 276 -18.35 -19.19 -29.13
CA HIS A 276 -19.71 -18.65 -29.04
C HIS A 276 -19.77 -17.24 -29.59
N HIS A 277 -20.34 -17.17 -30.79
CA HIS A 277 -21.02 -16.06 -31.45
C HIS A 277 -20.63 -14.66 -30.98
N GLU A 278 -19.60 -14.14 -31.64
CA GLU A 278 -19.34 -12.72 -31.76
C GLU A 278 -20.60 -12.01 -32.31
N ASN A 279 -21.27 -11.24 -31.44
CA ASN A 279 -22.46 -10.44 -31.78
C ASN A 279 -22.25 -9.70 -33.12
N SER A 280 -23.18 -9.85 -34.06
CA SER A 280 -23.08 -9.25 -35.41
C SER A 280 -22.86 -7.73 -35.37
N LEU A 281 -23.33 -7.06 -34.31
CA LEU A 281 -23.10 -5.63 -34.06
C LEU A 281 -21.63 -5.29 -33.77
N VAL A 282 -20.86 -6.19 -33.16
CA VAL A 282 -19.42 -5.99 -32.88
C VAL A 282 -18.63 -6.12 -34.18
N ASN A 283 -18.95 -7.13 -34.99
CA ASN A 283 -18.33 -7.27 -36.31
C ASN A 283 -18.74 -6.15 -37.24
N TYR A 284 -19.99 -5.67 -37.16
CA TYR A 284 -20.44 -4.51 -37.91
C TYR A 284 -19.72 -3.24 -37.46
N ALA A 285 -19.56 -3.00 -36.15
CA ALA A 285 -18.81 -1.85 -35.63
C ALA A 285 -17.32 -1.92 -35.97
N LYS A 286 -16.69 -3.10 -35.85
CA LYS A 286 -15.30 -3.33 -36.28
C LYS A 286 -15.14 -3.10 -37.79
N GLN A 287 -16.02 -3.67 -38.62
CA GLN A 287 -15.98 -3.48 -40.07
C GLN A 287 -16.29 -2.04 -40.47
N PHE A 288 -17.21 -1.37 -39.78
CA PHE A 288 -17.55 0.03 -40.02
C PHE A 288 -16.36 0.92 -39.68
N LEU A 289 -15.75 0.77 -38.50
CA LEU A 289 -14.59 1.57 -38.08
C LEU A 289 -13.34 1.25 -38.91
N PHE A 290 -13.12 -0.02 -39.28
CA PHE A 290 -12.08 -0.41 -40.23
C PHE A 290 -12.33 0.16 -41.62
N GLY A 291 -13.60 0.22 -42.06
CA GLY A 291 -14.02 0.86 -43.29
C GLY A 291 -13.77 2.37 -43.28
N VAL A 292 -14.07 3.03 -42.17
CA VAL A 292 -13.76 4.45 -41.95
C VAL A 292 -12.24 4.66 -41.97
N TRP A 293 -11.45 3.84 -41.28
CA TRP A 293 -9.98 3.90 -41.31
C TRP A 293 -9.41 3.65 -42.72
N LYS A 294 -9.99 2.70 -43.47
CA LYS A 294 -9.63 2.42 -44.87
C LYS A 294 -9.99 3.57 -45.81
N MET A 295 -11.10 4.26 -45.56
CA MET A 295 -11.46 5.47 -46.29
C MET A 295 -10.50 6.63 -45.95
N VAL A 296 -10.18 6.82 -44.68
CA VAL A 296 -9.23 7.85 -44.23
C VAL A 296 -7.84 7.61 -44.83
N SER A 297 -7.33 6.37 -44.78
CA SER A 297 -6.03 6.01 -45.40
C SER A 297 -6.01 6.18 -46.91
N ARG A 298 -7.10 5.85 -47.62
CA ARG A 298 -7.23 6.14 -49.07
C ARG A 298 -7.27 7.62 -49.39
N LEU A 299 -7.92 8.43 -48.56
CA LEU A 299 -7.89 9.89 -48.67
C LEU A 299 -6.46 10.41 -48.46
N VAL A 300 -5.69 9.84 -47.53
CA VAL A 300 -4.27 10.16 -47.33
C VAL A 300 -3.44 9.81 -48.57
N GLU A 301 -3.57 8.59 -49.08
CA GLU A 301 -2.84 8.12 -50.26
C GLU A 301 -3.19 8.93 -51.52
N ALA A 302 -4.47 9.24 -51.72
CA ALA A 302 -4.93 10.10 -52.81
C ALA A 302 -4.39 11.53 -52.66
N SER A 303 -4.32 12.05 -51.43
CA SER A 303 -3.72 13.35 -51.14
C SER A 303 -2.21 13.35 -51.42
N ILE A 304 -1.48 12.31 -51.01
CA ILE A 304 -0.05 12.13 -51.30
C ILE A 304 0.20 11.99 -52.81
N SER A 305 -0.67 11.26 -53.52
CA SER A 305 -0.61 11.11 -54.98
C SER A 305 -0.89 12.44 -55.70
N CYS A 306 -1.88 13.21 -55.25
CA CYS A 306 -2.15 14.56 -55.73
C CYS A 306 -0.99 15.52 -55.45
N ILE A 307 -0.35 15.44 -54.27
CA ILE A 307 0.83 16.24 -53.94
C ILE A 307 2.02 15.85 -54.82
N LYS A 308 2.27 14.54 -55.05
CA LYS A 308 3.29 14.07 -56.00
C LYS A 308 3.01 14.56 -57.41
N MET A 309 1.76 14.49 -57.86
CA MET A 309 1.33 14.96 -59.19
C MET A 309 1.48 16.48 -59.33
N PHE A 310 1.17 17.25 -58.27
CA PHE A 310 1.33 18.70 -58.21
C PHE A 310 2.80 19.14 -58.18
N LEU A 311 3.68 18.36 -57.50
CA LEU A 311 5.13 18.57 -57.49
C LEU A 311 5.82 18.24 -58.83
N THR A 312 5.18 17.44 -59.69
CA THR A 312 5.70 17.10 -61.03
C THR A 312 5.28 18.07 -62.16
N CYS A 313 4.43 19.06 -61.89
CA CYS A 313 4.01 20.06 -62.88
C CYS A 313 5.17 21.00 -63.27
N ARG A 314 5.43 21.13 -64.58
CA ARG A 314 6.56 21.89 -65.17
C ARG A 314 6.62 23.39 -64.83
N THR A 315 5.58 23.97 -64.22
CA THR A 315 5.51 25.37 -63.80
C THR A 315 6.05 25.65 -62.40
N MET A 316 6.33 24.63 -61.58
CA MET A 316 6.88 24.78 -60.22
C MET A 316 8.41 24.62 -60.10
N LYS A 317 9.16 24.64 -61.22
CA LYS A 317 10.63 24.68 -61.18
C LYS A 317 11.22 26.05 -60.77
N VAL A 318 10.39 27.07 -60.61
CA VAL A 318 10.83 28.43 -60.23
C VAL A 318 10.82 28.64 -58.71
N ILE A 319 9.96 27.95 -57.95
CA ILE A 319 9.85 28.13 -56.49
C ILE A 319 10.99 27.42 -55.72
N PHE A 320 11.69 26.47 -56.33
CA PHE A 320 12.87 25.82 -55.74
C PHE A 320 14.19 26.62 -55.84
N ARG A 321 14.11 27.93 -56.12
CA ARG A 321 15.26 28.86 -56.08
C ARG A 321 15.22 29.84 -54.91
N VAL A 322 14.42 29.58 -53.88
CA VAL A 322 14.56 30.29 -52.60
C VAL A 322 15.55 29.52 -51.73
N PRO A 323 16.67 30.13 -51.28
CA PRO A 323 17.62 29.47 -50.40
C PRO A 323 16.94 28.99 -49.11
N TRP A 324 17.15 27.71 -48.76
CA TRP A 324 16.62 27.07 -47.53
C TRP A 324 17.03 27.80 -46.23
N THR A 325 17.99 28.72 -46.31
CA THR A 325 18.45 29.60 -45.23
C THR A 325 17.47 30.70 -44.83
N ILE A 326 16.44 30.98 -45.64
CA ILE A 326 15.44 32.01 -45.34
C ILE A 326 14.27 31.46 -44.50
N ILE A 327 13.95 30.16 -44.63
CA ILE A 327 12.84 29.51 -43.91
C ILE A 327 13.26 29.03 -42.52
N SER A 328 14.55 28.71 -42.31
CA SER A 328 15.09 28.23 -41.03
C SER A 328 15.10 29.26 -39.91
N ASN A 329 14.89 30.55 -40.21
CA ASN A 329 14.95 31.65 -39.25
C ASN A 329 13.57 32.19 -38.82
N LEU A 330 12.47 31.56 -39.24
CA LEU A 330 11.13 31.89 -38.71
C LEU A 330 10.86 31.12 -37.40
N PRO A 331 10.19 31.74 -36.41
CA PRO A 331 9.87 31.06 -35.15
C PRO A 331 8.94 29.88 -35.42
N GLY A 332 9.32 28.67 -34.98
CA GLY A 332 8.49 27.45 -35.07
C GLY A 332 8.96 26.36 -36.05
N PHE A 333 9.92 26.64 -36.94
CA PHE A 333 10.39 25.64 -37.92
C PHE A 333 11.49 24.68 -37.42
N GLY A 334 12.02 24.89 -36.21
CA GLY A 334 13.03 24.02 -35.59
C GLY A 334 12.56 22.59 -35.27
N ILE A 335 11.24 22.37 -35.21
CA ILE A 335 10.63 21.08 -34.81
C ILE A 335 10.49 20.12 -36.00
N ILE A 336 10.55 20.63 -37.24
CA ILE A 336 10.30 19.85 -38.47
C ILE A 336 11.61 19.25 -39.04
N LYS A 337 12.78 19.62 -38.51
CA LYS A 337 14.08 19.15 -39.03
C LYS A 337 14.32 17.66 -38.80
N GLN A 338 13.97 17.15 -37.61
CA GLN A 338 14.25 15.75 -37.23
C GLN A 338 13.34 14.70 -37.93
N PRO A 339 12.03 14.92 -38.12
CA PRO A 339 11.18 13.96 -38.84
C PRO A 339 11.47 13.92 -40.34
N VAL A 340 11.85 15.06 -40.92
CA VAL A 340 12.11 15.19 -42.36
C VAL A 340 13.45 14.56 -42.74
N GLU A 341 14.51 14.71 -41.95
CA GLU A 341 15.78 14.00 -42.20
C GLU A 341 15.61 12.46 -42.10
N TYR A 342 14.77 11.97 -41.18
CA TYR A 342 14.47 10.53 -41.03
C TYR A 342 13.61 9.96 -42.18
N LEU A 343 12.76 10.79 -42.81
CA LEU A 343 11.92 10.40 -43.95
C LEU A 343 12.65 10.46 -45.30
N PHE A 344 13.73 11.25 -45.42
CA PHE A 344 14.45 11.45 -46.68
C PHE A 344 15.78 10.67 -46.78
N PHE A 345 16.41 10.29 -45.67
CA PHE A 345 17.69 9.59 -45.67
C PHE A 345 17.66 8.32 -44.80
N ASN A 346 17.06 7.26 -45.32
CA ASN A 346 17.49 5.88 -45.03
C ASN A 346 16.90 4.92 -46.07
N GLN A 347 17.61 4.77 -47.19
CA GLN A 347 17.73 3.47 -47.83
C GLN A 347 19.23 3.15 -47.89
N ASP A 348 19.52 1.92 -47.46
CA ASP A 348 20.79 1.19 -47.55
C ASP A 348 21.85 1.47 -46.47
N LYS A 349 21.85 0.62 -45.43
CA LYS A 349 22.96 -0.30 -45.12
C LYS A 349 22.69 -1.19 -43.89
N GLU A 350 22.85 -2.50 -44.10
CA GLU A 350 22.97 -3.55 -43.09
C GLU A 350 24.33 -3.49 -42.33
N PRO A 351 24.47 -4.20 -41.19
CA PRO A 351 25.35 -3.81 -40.10
C PRO A 351 26.77 -4.39 -40.21
N THR A 352 27.77 -3.63 -39.75
CA THR A 352 29.11 -4.18 -39.46
C THR A 352 29.43 -4.09 -37.98
N LYS A 353 29.76 -5.26 -37.41
CA LYS A 353 30.28 -5.48 -36.06
C LYS A 353 31.60 -4.74 -35.85
N LYS A 354 31.80 -4.16 -34.65
CA LYS A 354 33.08 -4.21 -33.92
C LYS A 354 32.83 -4.24 -32.42
N GLU A 355 33.48 -5.21 -31.78
CA GLU A 355 33.57 -5.48 -30.36
C GLU A 355 34.52 -4.50 -29.65
N GLU A 356 34.15 -4.22 -28.40
CA GLU A 356 34.93 -4.11 -27.15
C GLU A 356 36.27 -3.37 -27.11
N ASN A 357 36.33 -2.35 -26.25
CA ASN A 357 37.09 -2.50 -25.00
C ASN A 357 36.72 -1.46 -23.92
N GLY A 358 36.30 -2.00 -22.77
CA GLY A 358 36.59 -1.55 -21.41
C GLY A 358 36.42 -0.08 -21.03
N ASN A 359 35.33 0.22 -20.29
CA ASN A 359 35.47 0.47 -18.85
C ASN A 359 34.12 0.40 -18.12
N LEU A 360 34.13 -0.48 -17.13
CA LEU A 360 33.05 -0.90 -16.24
C LEU A 360 32.73 0.23 -15.24
N SER A 361 31.53 0.80 -15.32
CA SER A 361 30.90 1.46 -14.17
C SER A 361 29.71 0.62 -13.74
N SER A 362 29.97 -0.26 -12.80
CA SER A 362 29.01 -0.99 -11.98
C SER A 362 28.04 -0.02 -11.32
N ASN A 363 26.78 0.06 -11.78
CA ASN A 363 25.67 0.68 -11.03
C ASN A 363 24.27 0.39 -11.58
N ASN A 364 24.02 -0.74 -12.25
CA ASN A 364 22.68 -1.08 -12.75
C ASN A 364 22.23 -2.53 -12.44
N ILE A 365 22.70 -3.10 -11.32
CA ILE A 365 22.22 -4.41 -10.83
C ILE A 365 21.66 -4.24 -9.42
N ILE A 366 20.63 -3.42 -9.25
CA ILE A 366 19.68 -3.53 -8.14
C ILE A 366 18.30 -3.12 -8.68
N ASN A 367 17.28 -3.93 -8.40
CA ASN A 367 15.85 -3.78 -8.72
C ASN A 367 15.35 -4.31 -10.06
N LYS A 368 15.59 -5.60 -10.32
CA LYS A 368 14.51 -6.43 -10.89
C LYS A 368 13.83 -7.13 -9.72
N SER A 369 12.84 -6.45 -9.13
CA SER A 369 11.91 -7.02 -8.14
C SER A 369 11.26 -8.29 -8.74
N PRO A 370 10.93 -9.33 -7.95
CA PRO A 370 10.12 -10.44 -8.47
C PRO A 370 8.85 -9.88 -9.12
N LEU A 371 8.47 -10.43 -10.27
CA LEU A 371 7.36 -9.96 -11.11
C LEU A 371 6.09 -9.78 -10.27
N MET A 372 5.80 -8.55 -9.83
CA MET A 372 4.58 -8.18 -9.11
C MET A 372 3.44 -8.14 -10.13
N GLU A 373 2.49 -9.07 -10.02
CA GLU A 373 1.21 -8.97 -10.71
C GLU A 373 0.37 -7.92 -9.97
N GLU A 374 0.42 -6.67 -10.46
CA GLU A 374 -0.52 -5.64 -10.03
C GLU A 374 -1.94 -6.11 -10.32
N ILE A 375 -2.86 -5.94 -9.36
CA ILE A 375 -4.27 -6.25 -9.58
C ILE A 375 -4.78 -5.38 -10.72
N THR A 376 -5.04 -5.99 -11.85
CA THR A 376 -5.73 -5.31 -12.94
C THR A 376 -7.23 -5.40 -12.69
N ILE A 377 -7.82 -4.36 -12.13
CA ILE A 377 -9.28 -4.23 -11.98
C ILE A 377 -9.71 -2.80 -12.36
N PRO A 378 -10.87 -2.59 -13.00
CA PRO A 378 -11.36 -1.25 -13.33
C PRO A 378 -11.79 -0.49 -12.06
N SER A 379 -11.64 0.83 -12.06
CA SER A 379 -12.07 1.66 -10.93
C SER A 379 -13.59 1.62 -10.74
N VAL A 380 -14.07 1.99 -9.55
CA VAL A 380 -15.50 2.04 -9.19
C VAL A 380 -16.29 2.85 -10.21
N THR A 381 -15.78 3.99 -10.66
CA THR A 381 -16.41 4.85 -11.66
C THR A 381 -16.53 4.15 -13.00
N GLU A 382 -15.49 3.43 -13.46
CA GLU A 382 -15.55 2.65 -14.70
C GLU A 382 -16.55 1.51 -14.59
N LEU A 383 -16.53 0.78 -13.46
CA LEU A 383 -17.45 -0.30 -13.17
C LEU A 383 -18.91 0.18 -13.11
N ALA A 384 -19.18 1.30 -12.43
CA ALA A 384 -20.49 1.91 -12.36
C ALA A 384 -21.02 2.34 -13.74
N LYS A 385 -20.18 2.98 -14.56
CA LYS A 385 -20.50 3.31 -15.97
C LYS A 385 -20.77 2.07 -16.81
N SER A 386 -20.12 0.96 -16.48
CA SER A 386 -20.36 -0.35 -17.07
C SER A 386 -21.54 -1.11 -16.46
N GLY A 387 -22.36 -0.48 -15.61
CA GLY A 387 -23.61 -1.03 -15.07
C GLY A 387 -23.43 -1.99 -13.90
N VAL A 388 -22.26 -2.02 -13.26
CA VAL A 388 -22.05 -2.75 -11.99
C VAL A 388 -22.66 -1.95 -10.84
N SER A 389 -23.40 -2.62 -9.97
CA SER A 389 -23.90 -2.06 -8.71
C SER A 389 -23.00 -2.48 -7.55
N PHE A 390 -22.89 -1.65 -6.52
CA PHE A 390 -22.15 -1.93 -5.30
C PHE A 390 -23.11 -2.05 -4.13
N ILE A 391 -22.94 -3.08 -3.30
CA ILE A 391 -23.74 -3.30 -2.10
C ILE A 391 -22.79 -3.56 -0.92
N ALA A 392 -23.04 -2.86 0.17
CA ALA A 392 -22.39 -3.10 1.45
C ALA A 392 -22.89 -4.43 2.04
N ALA A 393 -21.96 -5.34 2.32
CA ALA A 393 -22.19 -6.57 3.04
C ALA A 393 -21.81 -6.40 4.52
N ASN A 394 -22.61 -6.99 5.41
CA ASN A 394 -22.25 -7.11 6.82
C ASN A 394 -21.25 -8.27 6.96
N GLY A 395 -20.14 -8.03 7.64
CA GLY A 395 -19.08 -9.02 7.87
C GLY A 395 -17.68 -8.51 7.51
N ASN A 396 -16.75 -9.45 7.31
CA ASN A 396 -15.34 -9.19 7.00
C ASN A 396 -15.01 -9.41 5.51
N ILE A 397 -13.72 -9.53 5.21
CA ILE A 397 -13.14 -9.75 3.87
C ILE A 397 -13.76 -10.96 3.13
N SER A 398 -14.23 -11.98 3.86
CA SER A 398 -14.86 -13.18 3.25
C SER A 398 -16.18 -12.89 2.53
N THR A 399 -16.79 -11.73 2.77
CA THR A 399 -18.06 -11.32 2.14
C THR A 399 -17.89 -10.82 0.70
N ILE A 400 -16.66 -10.60 0.25
CA ILE A 400 -16.35 -10.06 -1.08
C ILE A 400 -16.71 -11.09 -2.14
N ARG A 401 -17.63 -10.72 -3.03
CA ARG A 401 -18.04 -11.56 -4.16
C ARG A 401 -18.69 -10.72 -5.25
N PHE A 402 -18.62 -11.23 -6.48
CA PHE A 402 -19.35 -10.66 -7.60
C PHE A 402 -20.47 -11.60 -8.05
N ASP A 403 -21.70 -11.10 -8.09
CA ASP A 403 -22.82 -11.83 -8.69
C ASP A 403 -23.05 -11.36 -10.13
N VAL A 404 -22.68 -12.22 -11.07
CA VAL A 404 -22.81 -11.98 -12.51
C VAL A 404 -24.28 -11.76 -12.95
N LYS A 405 -25.25 -12.39 -12.27
CA LYS A 405 -26.67 -12.31 -12.64
C LYS A 405 -27.25 -10.95 -12.29
N THR A 406 -27.02 -10.51 -11.05
CA THR A 406 -27.48 -9.20 -10.58
C THR A 406 -26.55 -8.06 -10.97
N LYS A 407 -25.32 -8.39 -11.43
CA LYS A 407 -24.25 -7.44 -11.78
C LYS A 407 -23.82 -6.63 -10.56
N THR A 408 -23.72 -7.31 -9.42
CA THR A 408 -23.48 -6.68 -8.13
C THR A 408 -22.15 -7.11 -7.56
N LEU A 409 -21.30 -6.14 -7.22
CA LEU A 409 -20.12 -6.36 -6.40
C LEU A 409 -20.49 -6.10 -4.93
N TYR A 410 -20.38 -7.16 -4.12
CA TYR A 410 -20.54 -7.09 -2.67
C TYR A 410 -19.19 -6.79 -2.04
N LEU A 411 -19.14 -5.77 -1.19
CA LEU A 411 -17.95 -5.33 -0.47
C LEU A 411 -18.27 -5.21 1.02
N PRO A 412 -17.34 -5.54 1.93
CA PRO A 412 -17.55 -5.36 3.35
C PRO A 412 -17.72 -3.88 3.66
N LYS A 413 -18.64 -3.59 4.58
CA LYS A 413 -18.83 -2.23 5.07
C LYS A 413 -17.65 -1.80 5.95
N VAL A 414 -16.96 -0.73 5.54
CA VAL A 414 -15.72 -0.27 6.15
C VAL A 414 -15.83 1.17 6.65
N GLY A 415 -15.54 1.39 7.93
CA GLY A 415 -15.35 2.71 8.53
C GLY A 415 -13.91 3.17 8.43
N LEU A 416 -13.72 4.42 8.00
CA LEU A 416 -12.40 5.05 7.86
C LEU A 416 -12.33 6.27 8.75
N ASP A 417 -11.33 6.29 9.63
CA ASP A 417 -11.04 7.38 10.55
C ASP A 417 -9.54 7.71 10.58
N ILE A 418 -9.16 8.65 11.46
CA ILE A 418 -7.78 9.14 11.53
C ILE A 418 -6.75 8.08 12.01
N ASN A 419 -7.19 6.97 12.60
CA ASN A 419 -6.34 5.89 13.12
C ASN A 419 -6.26 4.72 12.13
N THR A 420 -7.27 4.58 11.26
CA THR A 420 -7.44 3.45 10.35
C THR A 420 -6.22 3.21 9.47
N GLU A 421 -5.66 4.26 8.84
CA GLU A 421 -4.50 4.10 7.95
C GLU A 421 -3.30 3.44 8.66
N VAL A 422 -3.00 3.86 9.90
CA VAL A 422 -1.89 3.31 10.69
C VAL A 422 -2.15 1.84 11.00
N LEU A 423 -3.37 1.49 11.41
CA LEU A 423 -3.74 0.10 11.67
C LEU A 423 -3.60 -0.77 10.41
N LEU A 424 -4.20 -0.36 9.28
CA LEU A 424 -4.16 -1.14 8.03
C LEU A 424 -2.71 -1.38 7.60
N ARG A 425 -1.86 -0.36 7.64
CA ARG A 425 -0.45 -0.48 7.26
C ARG A 425 0.34 -1.42 8.17
N ASN A 426 0.08 -1.41 9.47
CA ASN A 426 0.75 -2.30 10.41
C ASN A 426 0.25 -3.74 10.32
N LEU A 427 -1.04 -3.97 10.03
CA LEU A 427 -1.56 -5.30 9.73
C LEU A 427 -0.95 -5.89 8.45
N VAL A 428 -0.81 -5.09 7.38
CA VAL A 428 -0.09 -5.51 6.16
C VAL A 428 1.38 -5.85 6.46
N ALA A 429 2.06 -5.02 7.25
CA ALA A 429 3.45 -5.27 7.62
C ALA A 429 3.60 -6.54 8.49
N TYR A 430 2.67 -6.76 9.42
CA TYR A 430 2.61 -7.96 10.25
C TYR A 430 2.39 -9.20 9.40
N GLU A 431 1.36 -9.19 8.55
CA GLU A 431 1.03 -10.30 7.65
C GLU A 431 2.21 -10.65 6.73
N ALA A 432 2.85 -9.65 6.12
CA ALA A 432 4.00 -9.87 5.23
C ALA A 432 5.22 -10.48 5.94
N SER A 433 5.37 -10.22 7.24
CA SER A 433 6.50 -10.67 8.06
C SER A 433 6.26 -12.03 8.71
N ASN A 434 5.03 -12.31 9.13
CA ASN A 434 4.63 -13.53 9.83
C ASN A 434 4.29 -14.71 8.90
N SER A 435 4.15 -14.46 7.59
CA SER A 435 3.43 -15.36 6.69
C SER A 435 4.14 -16.70 6.40
N SER A 436 3.57 -17.75 7.00
CA SER A 436 3.59 -19.15 6.55
C SER A 436 2.42 -19.50 5.61
N GLY A 437 1.46 -18.59 5.39
CA GLY A 437 0.23 -18.79 4.59
C GLY A 437 -0.13 -17.62 3.65
N PRO A 438 -1.33 -17.62 3.04
CA PRO A 438 -1.76 -16.62 2.06
C PRO A 438 -1.95 -15.22 2.67
N LEU A 439 -1.58 -14.19 1.92
CA LEU A 439 -1.65 -12.77 2.33
C LEU A 439 -3.06 -12.18 2.10
N ILE A 440 -4.04 -12.64 2.88
CA ILE A 440 -5.47 -12.31 2.75
C ILE A 440 -5.71 -10.81 2.90
N PHE A 441 -5.17 -10.20 3.94
CA PHE A 441 -5.39 -8.81 4.26
C PHE A 441 -4.70 -7.88 3.27
N THR A 442 -3.46 -8.20 2.91
CA THR A 442 -2.72 -7.48 1.86
C THR A 442 -3.50 -7.53 0.54
N ARG A 443 -4.01 -8.72 0.16
CA ARG A 443 -4.81 -8.87 -1.07
C ARG A 443 -6.09 -8.04 -1.04
N TYR A 444 -6.75 -7.95 0.11
CA TYR A 444 -7.88 -7.05 0.31
C TYR A 444 -7.50 -5.58 0.12
N THR A 445 -6.40 -5.11 0.71
CA THR A 445 -5.94 -3.72 0.56
C THR A 445 -5.57 -3.39 -0.88
N GLU A 446 -4.98 -4.34 -1.62
CA GLU A 446 -4.69 -4.19 -3.05
C GLU A 446 -5.97 -4.11 -3.89
N LEU A 447 -7.00 -4.89 -3.56
CA LEU A 447 -8.30 -4.81 -4.24
C LEU A 447 -8.94 -3.43 -4.02
N MET A 448 -8.95 -2.95 -2.78
CA MET A 448 -9.52 -1.65 -2.44
C MET A 448 -8.75 -0.49 -3.11
N ASN A 449 -7.41 -0.55 -3.12
CA ASN A 449 -6.56 0.36 -3.89
C ASN A 449 -6.87 0.29 -5.41
N GLY A 450 -7.02 -0.91 -5.96
CA GLY A 450 -7.30 -1.08 -7.39
C GLY A 450 -8.66 -0.54 -7.85
N ILE A 451 -9.68 -0.54 -6.99
CA ILE A 451 -11.02 -0.04 -7.34
C ILE A 451 -11.23 1.44 -6.97
N ILE A 452 -10.45 2.01 -6.03
CA ILE A 452 -10.58 3.40 -5.57
C ILE A 452 -9.36 4.21 -6.03
N ASP A 453 -9.47 4.92 -7.15
CA ASP A 453 -8.39 5.76 -7.69
C ASP A 453 -8.65 7.25 -7.44
N THR A 454 -9.91 7.67 -7.49
CA THR A 454 -10.33 9.08 -7.44
C THR A 454 -11.30 9.38 -6.29
N GLU A 455 -11.46 10.68 -5.97
CA GLU A 455 -12.49 11.15 -5.03
C GLU A 455 -13.89 10.67 -5.46
N GLU A 456 -14.18 10.64 -6.76
CA GLU A 456 -15.44 10.14 -7.28
C GLU A 456 -15.68 8.66 -6.98
N ASP A 457 -14.63 7.83 -7.03
CA ASP A 457 -14.71 6.41 -6.68
C ASP A 457 -15.09 6.23 -5.20
N ALA A 458 -14.39 6.95 -4.33
CA ALA A 458 -14.66 6.97 -2.89
C ALA A 458 -16.09 7.46 -2.60
N LYS A 459 -16.52 8.53 -3.28
CA LYS A 459 -17.86 9.09 -3.15
C LYS A 459 -18.95 8.09 -3.53
N ILE A 460 -18.79 7.36 -4.65
CA ILE A 460 -19.76 6.33 -5.06
C ILE A 460 -19.88 5.25 -3.99
N LEU A 461 -18.77 4.74 -3.46
CA LEU A 461 -18.79 3.71 -2.41
C LEU A 461 -19.39 4.23 -1.10
N ARG A 462 -19.15 5.50 -0.76
CA ARG A 462 -19.80 6.16 0.38
C ARG A 462 -21.31 6.27 0.20
N GLU A 463 -21.78 6.70 -0.97
CA GLU A 463 -23.22 6.77 -1.29
C GLU A 463 -23.90 5.40 -1.28
N LYS A 464 -23.16 4.32 -1.55
CA LYS A 464 -23.62 2.93 -1.46
C LYS A 464 -23.49 2.33 -0.06
N GLY A 465 -22.99 3.09 0.91
CA GLY A 465 -22.82 2.67 2.30
C GLY A 465 -21.71 1.62 2.50
N VAL A 466 -20.86 1.38 1.48
CA VAL A 466 -19.69 0.51 1.58
C VAL A 466 -18.61 1.21 2.42
N ILE A 467 -18.42 2.51 2.21
CA ILE A 467 -17.48 3.32 3.00
C ILE A 467 -18.25 4.24 3.94
N LEU A 468 -17.96 4.14 5.24
CA LEU A 468 -18.33 5.14 6.23
C LEU A 468 -17.14 6.09 6.44
N ASN A 469 -17.23 7.26 5.83
CA ASN A 469 -16.16 8.27 5.87
C ASN A 469 -16.26 9.12 7.14
N HIS A 470 -15.30 8.97 8.06
CA HIS A 470 -15.09 9.84 9.21
C HIS A 470 -13.79 10.67 9.08
N LEU A 471 -13.21 10.70 7.88
CA LEU A 471 -12.12 11.61 7.47
C LEU A 471 -12.72 12.95 7.01
N LYS A 472 -11.88 13.88 6.54
CA LYS A 472 -12.35 15.23 6.18
C LYS A 472 -13.03 15.30 4.81
N SER A 473 -12.67 14.43 3.89
CA SER A 473 -13.17 14.44 2.50
C SER A 473 -13.13 13.06 1.86
N ASP A 474 -13.82 12.90 0.75
CA ASP A 474 -13.74 11.68 -0.08
C ASP A 474 -12.36 11.61 -0.79
N GLU A 475 -11.68 12.74 -0.98
CA GLU A 475 -10.28 12.80 -1.45
C GLU A 475 -9.31 12.16 -0.44
N GLU A 476 -9.46 12.43 0.86
CA GLU A 476 -8.64 11.78 1.89
C GLU A 476 -8.85 10.25 1.90
N VAL A 477 -10.06 9.77 1.61
CA VAL A 477 -10.35 8.33 1.46
C VAL A 477 -9.61 7.74 0.26
N ALA A 478 -9.66 8.39 -0.91
CA ALA A 478 -8.96 7.93 -2.09
C ALA A 478 -7.44 7.91 -1.85
N ASN A 479 -6.89 8.98 -1.26
CA ASN A 479 -5.47 9.07 -0.92
C ASN A 479 -5.01 7.99 0.06
N LEU A 480 -5.84 7.63 1.06
CA LEU A 480 -5.55 6.56 2.00
C LEU A 480 -5.35 5.22 1.26
N TRP A 481 -6.30 4.83 0.40
CA TRP A 481 -6.22 3.57 -0.34
C TRP A 481 -5.12 3.57 -1.40
N ASN A 482 -4.95 4.67 -2.13
CA ASN A 482 -3.87 4.85 -3.10
C ASN A 482 -2.47 4.80 -2.44
N GLY A 483 -2.38 5.27 -1.20
CA GLY A 483 -1.15 5.24 -0.40
C GLY A 483 -0.81 3.86 0.17
N MET A 484 -1.75 2.90 0.17
CA MET A 484 -1.49 1.54 0.66
C MET A 484 -0.41 0.88 -0.19
N SER A 485 0.64 0.39 0.47
CA SER A 485 1.82 -0.14 -0.21
C SER A 485 1.49 -1.39 -1.02
N LYS A 486 2.06 -1.49 -2.22
CA LYS A 486 1.99 -2.69 -3.05
C LYS A 486 2.72 -3.85 -2.35
N SER A 487 2.18 -5.06 -2.47
CA SER A 487 2.69 -6.25 -1.76
C SER A 487 4.18 -6.51 -1.98
N ILE A 488 4.83 -7.09 -0.95
CA ILE A 488 6.24 -7.48 -1.00
C ILE A 488 6.40 -8.89 -1.61
N LYS A 489 5.32 -9.68 -1.58
CA LYS A 489 5.23 -11.07 -2.06
C LYS A 489 3.93 -11.25 -2.84
N LEU A 490 3.83 -12.33 -3.61
CA LEU A 490 2.62 -12.66 -4.37
C LEU A 490 1.42 -12.93 -3.43
N THR A 491 0.31 -12.24 -3.68
CA THR A 491 -0.90 -12.23 -2.85
C THR A 491 -2.03 -13.05 -3.49
N ARG A 492 -1.82 -14.35 -3.76
CA ARG A 492 -2.89 -15.20 -4.32
C ARG A 492 -3.82 -15.68 -3.23
N VAL A 493 -5.09 -15.29 -3.33
CA VAL A 493 -6.16 -15.61 -2.38
C VAL A 493 -7.37 -16.04 -3.19
N PRO A 494 -7.67 -17.35 -3.30
CA PRO A 494 -8.63 -17.89 -4.26
C PRO A 494 -10.01 -17.21 -4.23
N LEU A 495 -10.51 -16.86 -3.04
CA LEU A 495 -11.81 -16.20 -2.88
C LEU A 495 -11.82 -14.79 -3.49
N LEU A 496 -10.80 -13.97 -3.20
CA LEU A 496 -10.69 -12.61 -3.72
C LEU A 496 -10.33 -12.61 -5.21
N ASP A 497 -9.43 -13.50 -5.62
CA ASP A 497 -9.00 -13.61 -7.01
C ASP A 497 -10.15 -14.03 -7.92
N LYS A 498 -11.01 -14.94 -7.46
CA LYS A 498 -12.23 -15.30 -8.19
C LYS A 498 -13.18 -14.10 -8.34
N ALA A 499 -13.39 -13.32 -7.29
CA ALA A 499 -14.23 -12.13 -7.37
C ALA A 499 -13.66 -11.10 -8.37
N ILE A 500 -12.34 -10.90 -8.36
CA ILE A 500 -11.63 -10.02 -9.31
C ILE A 500 -11.78 -10.54 -10.75
N GLU A 501 -11.58 -11.84 -10.96
CA GLU A 501 -11.71 -12.48 -12.27
C GLU A 501 -13.13 -12.34 -12.83
N ASP A 502 -14.15 -12.63 -12.01
CA ASP A 502 -15.56 -12.53 -12.41
C ASP A 502 -15.94 -11.08 -12.80
N VAL A 503 -15.48 -10.08 -12.03
CA VAL A 503 -15.67 -8.65 -12.36
C VAL A 503 -14.99 -8.30 -13.68
N ASN A 504 -13.74 -8.72 -13.85
CA ASN A 504 -12.97 -8.45 -15.06
C ASN A 504 -13.56 -9.10 -16.30
N GLN A 505 -14.01 -10.35 -16.18
CA GLN A 505 -14.66 -11.08 -17.27
C GLN A 505 -15.94 -10.35 -17.70
N TYR A 506 -16.74 -9.91 -16.73
CA TYR A 506 -17.95 -9.12 -17.00
C TYR A 506 -17.62 -7.79 -17.70
N TYR A 507 -16.69 -7.01 -17.15
CA TYR A 507 -16.31 -5.70 -17.68
C TYR A 507 -15.72 -5.79 -19.10
N ASN A 508 -14.75 -6.70 -19.30
CA ASN A 508 -14.11 -6.91 -20.60
C ASN A 508 -15.04 -7.55 -21.64
N GLY A 509 -16.08 -8.27 -21.21
CA GLY A 509 -17.11 -8.82 -22.07
C GLY A 509 -17.99 -7.75 -22.75
N ARG A 510 -18.12 -6.55 -22.16
CA ARG A 510 -18.97 -5.47 -22.68
C ARG A 510 -18.44 -4.92 -24.01
N VAL A 511 -19.32 -4.88 -25.01
CA VAL A 511 -19.01 -4.30 -26.34
C VAL A 511 -18.56 -2.85 -26.25
N SER A 512 -19.22 -2.04 -25.41
CA SER A 512 -18.85 -0.64 -25.19
C SER A 512 -17.40 -0.49 -24.71
N ILE A 513 -16.94 -1.36 -23.81
CA ILE A 513 -15.57 -1.36 -23.29
C ILE A 513 -14.58 -1.80 -24.37
N LYS A 514 -14.90 -2.85 -25.14
CA LYS A 514 -14.07 -3.26 -26.28
C LYS A 514 -13.90 -2.14 -27.32
N VAL A 515 -14.98 -1.44 -27.64
CA VAL A 515 -14.97 -0.28 -28.55
C VAL A 515 -14.17 0.87 -27.95
N TRP A 516 -14.36 1.19 -26.67
CA TRP A 516 -13.62 2.27 -26.02
C TRP A 516 -12.11 1.98 -25.94
N LYS A 517 -11.71 0.76 -25.57
CA LYS A 517 -10.30 0.33 -25.60
C LYS A 517 -9.71 0.47 -26.99
N PHE A 518 -10.46 0.10 -28.04
CA PHE A 518 -10.06 0.30 -29.43
C PHE A 518 -9.90 1.80 -29.77
N VAL A 519 -10.86 2.64 -29.44
CA VAL A 519 -10.79 4.09 -29.69
C VAL A 519 -9.60 4.71 -28.94
N LYS A 520 -9.36 4.34 -27.69
CA LYS A 520 -8.23 4.80 -26.88
C LYS A 520 -6.89 4.46 -27.54
N VAL A 521 -6.71 3.20 -27.95
CA VAL A 521 -5.46 2.73 -28.55
C VAL A 521 -5.23 3.37 -29.93
N TYR A 522 -6.24 3.34 -30.80
CA TYR A 522 -6.04 3.69 -32.20
C TYR A 522 -6.32 5.15 -32.53
N VAL A 523 -7.40 5.73 -31.98
CA VAL A 523 -7.82 7.10 -32.31
C VAL A 523 -7.07 8.11 -31.45
N PHE A 524 -7.03 7.92 -30.13
CA PHE A 524 -6.32 8.85 -29.25
C PHE A 524 -4.79 8.68 -29.34
N GLY A 525 -4.31 7.44 -29.42
CA GLY A 525 -2.88 7.17 -29.67
C GLY A 525 -2.35 7.79 -30.98
N SER A 526 -3.23 7.96 -31.98
CA SER A 526 -2.88 8.56 -33.27
C SER A 526 -3.40 10.00 -33.44
N TRP A 527 -3.88 10.66 -32.37
CA TRP A 527 -4.60 11.94 -32.50
C TRP A 527 -3.75 13.04 -33.15
N GLN A 528 -2.45 13.11 -32.83
CA GLN A 528 -1.52 14.08 -33.44
C GLN A 528 -1.31 13.83 -34.93
N PHE A 529 -1.29 12.57 -35.35
CA PHE A 529 -1.23 12.20 -36.76
C PHE A 529 -2.55 12.55 -37.47
N LEU A 530 -3.68 12.32 -36.80
CA LEU A 530 -5.01 12.65 -37.32
C LEU A 530 -5.20 14.16 -37.52
N THR A 531 -4.74 14.98 -36.56
CA THR A 531 -4.81 16.45 -36.66
C THR A 531 -3.89 16.99 -37.74
N PHE A 532 -2.68 16.45 -37.88
CA PHE A 532 -1.77 16.78 -38.98
C PHE A 532 -2.42 16.48 -40.34
N LEU A 533 -3.05 15.31 -40.47
CA LEU A 533 -3.72 14.91 -41.69
C LEU A 533 -4.93 15.82 -42.01
N ALA A 534 -5.73 16.17 -41.00
CA ALA A 534 -6.85 17.10 -41.16
C ALA A 534 -6.39 18.48 -41.63
N ALA A 535 -5.23 18.97 -41.14
CA ALA A 535 -4.65 20.24 -41.57
C ALA A 535 -4.22 20.20 -43.05
N ILE A 536 -3.58 19.11 -43.50
CA ILE A 536 -3.23 18.91 -44.92
C ILE A 536 -4.48 18.90 -45.79
N PHE A 537 -5.53 18.19 -45.37
CA PHE A 537 -6.77 18.11 -46.12
C PHE A 537 -7.47 19.47 -46.24
N LEU A 538 -7.50 20.26 -45.16
CA LEU A 538 -8.01 21.63 -45.19
C LEU A 538 -7.21 22.52 -46.16
N LEU A 539 -5.87 22.44 -46.15
CA LEU A 539 -5.03 23.17 -47.10
C LEU A 539 -5.32 22.78 -48.55
N PHE A 540 -5.54 21.50 -48.81
CA PHE A 540 -5.94 21.02 -50.13
C PHE A 540 -7.29 21.59 -50.57
N LEU A 541 -8.30 21.56 -49.69
CA LEU A 541 -9.63 22.13 -49.99
C LEU A 541 -9.56 23.62 -50.27
N ILE A 542 -8.79 24.38 -49.50
CA ILE A 542 -8.57 25.82 -49.73
C ILE A 542 -7.89 26.04 -51.09
N SER A 543 -6.87 25.24 -51.41
CA SER A 543 -6.17 25.32 -52.70
C SER A 543 -7.11 25.03 -53.88
N LEU A 544 -7.98 24.03 -53.74
CA LEU A 544 -8.99 23.67 -54.73
C LEU A 544 -10.03 24.78 -54.90
N GLN A 545 -10.47 25.39 -53.80
CA GLN A 545 -11.40 26.52 -53.81
C GLN A 545 -10.79 27.72 -54.56
N VAL A 546 -9.55 28.10 -54.22
CA VAL A 546 -8.82 29.18 -54.92
C VAL A 546 -8.68 28.89 -56.40
N PHE A 547 -8.34 27.65 -56.76
CA PHE A 547 -8.24 27.22 -58.16
C PHE A 547 -9.58 27.36 -58.91
N PHE A 548 -10.70 26.91 -58.33
CA PHE A 548 -12.01 27.03 -58.95
C PHE A 548 -12.46 28.49 -59.10
N THR A 549 -12.17 29.34 -58.11
CA THR A 549 -12.46 30.78 -58.19
C THR A 549 -11.64 31.44 -59.30
N PHE A 550 -10.36 31.11 -59.42
CA PHE A 550 -9.49 31.64 -60.46
C PHE A 550 -9.88 31.15 -61.86
N TYR A 551 -10.23 29.87 -62.00
CA TYR A 551 -10.71 29.31 -63.26
C TYR A 551 -12.03 29.95 -63.72
N LYS A 552 -12.96 30.24 -62.78
CA LYS A 552 -14.17 31.01 -63.08
C LYS A 552 -13.85 32.42 -63.59
N PHE A 553 -12.82 33.06 -63.05
CA PHE A 553 -12.39 34.40 -63.46
C PHE A 553 -11.74 34.43 -64.85
N ILE A 554 -11.04 33.37 -65.25
CA ILE A 554 -10.44 33.24 -66.59
C ILE A 554 -11.48 32.91 -67.68
N LYS A 555 -12.59 32.27 -67.29
CA LYS A 555 -13.64 31.84 -68.21
C LYS A 555 -14.76 32.88 -68.40
N ALA A 556 -14.80 33.91 -67.56
CA ALA A 556 -15.63 35.10 -67.71
C ALA A 556 -14.89 36.15 -68.56
#